data_AF-Q90Z96-F1
#
_entry.id   AF-Q90Z96-F1
#
_cell.length_a   1.000
_cell.length_b   1.000
_cell.length_c   1.000
_cell.angle_alpha   90.00
_cell.angle_beta   90.00
_cell.angle_gamma   90.00
#
_symmetry.space_group_name_H-M   'P 1'
#
loop_
_entity.id
_entity.type
_entity.pdbx_description
1 polymer ?
#
loop_
_entity_poly.entity_id
_entity_poly.type
_entity_poly.pdbx_seq_one_letter_code
_entity_poly.pdbx_strand_id
1 'polypeptide(L)' 'AGDHSVYWFRHESAESPPAMIYTQESRSAQCERSSDLNSTEHKCIYNLPKTDQDPGIYYCAVAACG' A
#
# COMPACT_ATOMS: atom_id res chain seq x y z
N ALA A 1 3.73 -6.74 -15.14
CA ALA A 1 3.32 -6.32 -13.79
C ALA A 1 2.50 -5.06 -13.97
N GLY A 2 1.25 -5.05 -13.50
CA GLY A 2 0.37 -3.90 -13.65
C GLY A 2 0.88 -2.71 -12.84
N ASP A 3 0.61 -1.50 -13.32
CA ASP A 3 0.84 -0.30 -12.53
C ASP A 3 -0.18 -0.29 -11.39
N HIS A 4 0.32 -0.38 -10.16
CA HIS A 4 -0.48 -0.27 -8.95
C HIS A 4 -0.21 1.06 -8.26
N SER A 5 -1.26 1.68 -7.75
CA SER A 5 -1.17 2.87 -6.91
C SER A 5 -1.65 2.52 -5.50
N VAL A 6 -0.85 2.86 -4.49
CA VAL A 6 -1.17 2.60 -3.09
C VAL A 6 -1.42 3.91 -2.38
N TYR A 7 -2.57 3.99 -1.72
CA TYR A 7 -3.01 5.15 -0.96
C TYR A 7 -3.02 4.81 0.51
N TRP A 8 -2.52 5.73 1.32
CA TRP A 8 -2.47 5.60 2.76
C TRP A 8 -3.32 6.65 3.42
N PHE A 9 -4.15 6.20 4.35
CA PHE A 9 -5.03 7.04 5.13
C PHE A 9 -4.69 6.94 6.59
N ARG A 10 -4.79 8.05 7.29
CA ARG A 10 -4.69 8.10 8.74
C ARG A 10 -6.05 8.37 9.34
N HIS A 11 -6.37 7.60 10.38
CA HIS A 11 -7.49 7.91 11.23
C HIS A 11 -7.05 8.92 12.30
N GLU A 12 -7.53 10.17 12.22
CA GLU A 12 -7.20 11.21 13.20
C GLU A 12 -8.15 11.22 14.40
N SER A 13 -9.43 10.91 14.20
CA SER A 13 -10.43 10.77 15.26
C SER A 13 -11.65 9.97 14.80
N ALA A 14 -12.36 9.31 15.72
CA ALA A 14 -13.53 8.47 15.42
C ALA A 14 -14.67 9.19 14.70
N GLU A 15 -14.71 10.52 14.78
CA GLU A 15 -15.77 11.36 14.21
C GLU A 15 -15.38 11.96 12.86
N SER A 16 -14.12 11.81 12.42
CA SER A 16 -13.64 12.35 11.14
C SER A 16 -13.33 11.23 10.14
N PRO A 17 -13.66 11.42 8.85
CA PRO A 17 -13.25 10.49 7.82
C PRO A 17 -11.71 10.44 7.74
N PRO A 18 -11.10 9.27 7.47
CA PRO A 18 -9.65 9.14 7.38
C PRO A 18 -9.05 10.09 6.33
N ALA A 19 -8.03 10.85 6.72
CA ALA A 19 -7.33 11.78 5.82
C ALA A 19 -6.26 11.03 5.01
N MET A 20 -6.16 11.34 3.70
CA MET A 20 -5.08 10.80 2.85
C MET A 20 -3.75 11.46 3.23
N ILE A 21 -2.76 10.65 3.61
CA ILE A 21 -1.46 11.13 4.10
C ILE A 21 -0.30 10.86 3.14
N TYR A 22 -0.44 9.88 2.24
CA TYR A 22 0.65 9.48 1.35
C TYR A 22 0.11 8.66 0.18
N THR A 23 0.65 8.91 -1.01
CA THR A 23 0.40 8.12 -2.22
C THR A 23 1.73 7.56 -2.69
N GLN A 24 1.81 6.23 -2.79
CA GLN A 24 2.94 5.53 -3.37
C GLN A 24 2.54 5.03 -4.75
N GLU A 25 3.09 5.66 -5.78
CA GLU A 25 3.12 5.05 -7.11
C GLU A 25 4.18 3.96 -7.08
N SER A 26 3.74 2.70 -6.96
CA SER A 26 4.70 1.61 -6.91
C SER A 26 5.27 1.42 -8.31
N ARG A 27 6.48 1.92 -8.53
CA ARG A 27 7.34 1.34 -9.56
C ARG A 27 7.67 -0.07 -9.12
N SER A 28 7.03 -1.05 -9.75
CA SER A 28 7.34 -2.47 -10.01
C SER A 28 8.48 -3.22 -9.29
N ALA A 29 9.45 -2.57 -8.65
CA ALA A 29 10.65 -3.14 -8.03
C ALA A 29 10.39 -3.99 -6.77
N GLN A 30 9.21 -3.91 -6.13
CA GLN A 30 8.88 -4.67 -4.92
C GLN A 30 7.74 -5.69 -5.13
N CYS A 31 7.32 -5.87 -6.39
CA CYS A 31 6.35 -6.89 -6.77
C CYS A 31 7.09 -8.09 -7.33
N GLU A 32 7.37 -9.06 -6.48
CA GLU A 32 8.02 -10.29 -6.87
C GLU A 32 6.98 -11.29 -7.39
N ARG A 33 7.28 -11.89 -8.54
CA ARG A 33 6.53 -13.05 -9.01
C ARG A 33 6.95 -14.24 -8.16
N SER A 34 5.99 -15.09 -7.79
CA SER A 34 6.30 -16.34 -7.08
C SER A 34 7.44 -17.10 -7.76
N SER A 35 8.37 -17.64 -6.97
CA SER A 35 9.43 -18.54 -7.44
C SER A 35 8.90 -19.90 -7.90
N ASP A 36 7.65 -20.22 -7.54
CA ASP A 36 6.99 -21.44 -7.99
C ASP A 36 6.54 -21.25 -9.44
N LEU A 37 7.16 -21.99 -10.35
CA LEU A 37 6.88 -21.94 -11.79
C LEU A 37 5.41 -22.28 -12.14
N ASN A 38 4.68 -22.90 -11.21
CA ASN A 38 3.27 -23.25 -11.36
C ASN A 38 2.32 -22.20 -10.75
N SER A 39 2.82 -21.17 -10.08
CA SER A 39 2.01 -20.11 -9.48
C SER A 39 1.98 -18.86 -10.36
N THR A 40 0.77 -18.35 -10.61
CA THR A 40 0.55 -17.04 -11.24
C THR A 40 0.42 -15.92 -10.21
N GLU A 41 0.59 -16.23 -8.92
CA GLU A 41 0.48 -15.25 -7.85
C GLU A 41 1.68 -14.28 -7.88
N HIS A 42 1.35 -13.00 -7.73
CA HIS A 42 2.33 -11.94 -7.59
C HIS A 42 2.21 -11.40 -6.16
N LYS A 43 3.34 -11.36 -5.46
CA LYS A 43 3.40 -10.81 -4.11
C LYS A 43 4.03 -9.42 -4.20
N CYS A 44 3.30 -8.41 -3.76
CA CYS A 44 3.78 -7.03 -3.69
C CYS A 44 3.90 -6.60 -2.23
N ILE A 45 5.02 -5.97 -1.88
CA ILE A 45 5.22 -5.38 -0.55
C ILE A 45 5.20 -3.86 -0.69
N TYR A 46 4.36 -3.19 0.10
CA TYR A 46 4.24 -1.74 0.15
C TYR A 46 4.54 -1.25 1.55
N ASN A 47 5.54 -0.37 1.65
CA ASN A 47 6.00 0.16 2.93
C ASN A 47 5.56 1.62 3.07
N LEU A 48 4.91 1.94 4.18
CA LEU A 48 4.63 3.31 4.59
C LEU A 48 5.80 3.82 5.45
N PRO A 49 6.57 4.82 5.00
CA PRO A 49 7.59 5.43 5.85
C PRO A 49 6.91 6.16 7.02
N LYS A 50 7.03 5.59 8.22
CA LYS A 50 6.49 6.16 9.47
C LYS A 50 7.59 6.34 10.51
N THR A 51 7.42 7.34 11.34
CA THR A 51 8.25 7.60 12.51
C THR A 51 7.47 7.23 13.77
N ASP A 52 8.16 6.77 14.82
CA ASP A 52 7.55 6.33 16.08
C ASP A 52 6.84 7.45 16.85
N GLN A 53 6.99 8.69 16.42
CA GLN A 53 6.31 9.87 16.96
C GLN A 53 4.86 10.01 16.47
N ASP A 54 4.39 9.13 15.59
CA ASP A 54 3.09 9.23 14.94
C ASP A 54 2.16 8.05 15.30
N PRO A 55 1.74 7.90 16.57
CA PRO A 55 0.82 6.85 16.97
C PRO A 55 -0.54 7.05 16.29
N GLY A 56 -1.14 5.96 15.79
CA GLY A 56 -2.44 6.03 15.15
C GLY A 56 -2.82 4.76 14.40
N ILE A 57 -4.06 4.75 13.91
CA ILE A 57 -4.55 3.70 13.01
C ILE A 57 -4.33 4.17 11.57
N TYR A 58 -3.71 3.30 10.78
CA TYR A 58 -3.42 3.53 9.37
C TYR A 58 -4.17 2.53 8.51
N TYR A 59 -4.71 3.01 7.41
CA TYR A 59 -5.39 2.18 6.41
C TYR A 59 -4.67 2.32 5.07
N CYS A 60 -4.59 1.23 4.31
CA CYS A 60 -4.11 1.24 2.94
C CYS A 60 -5.20 0.83 1.96
N ALA A 61 -5.19 1.42 0.77
CA ALA A 61 -6.01 1.01 -0.37
C ALA A 61 -5.12 0.86 -1.60
N VAL A 62 -5.31 -0.21 -2.35
CA VAL A 62 -4.54 -0.51 -3.56
C VAL A 62 -5.47 -0.40 -4.77
N ALA A 63 -5.12 0.46 -5.71
CA ALA A 63 -5.76 0.52 -7.02
C ALA A 63 -4.88 -0.22 -8.04
N ALA A 64 -5.49 -1.14 -8.77
CA ALA A 64 -4.87 -1.88 -9.85
C ALA A 64 -5.78 -1.79 -11.09
N CYS A 65 -5.22 -1.43 -12.24
CA CYS A 65 -5.92 -1.57 -13.51
C CYS A 65 -5.86 -3.04 -13.94
N GLY A 66 -7.03 -3.66 -14.14
CA GLY A 66 -7.18 -5.04 -14.61
C GLY A 66 -7.09 -5.18 -16.12
#